data_AF-A0A7V9PAY6-F1
#
_entry.id   AF-A0A7V9PAY6-F1
#
_cell.length_a   1.000
_cell.length_b   1.000
_cell.length_c   1.000
_cell.angle_alpha   90.00
_cell.angle_beta   90.00
_cell.angle_gamma   90.00
#
_symmetry.space_group_name_H-M   'P 1'
#
loop_
_entity.id
_entity.type
_entity.pdbx_description
1 polymer ?
#
loop_
_entity_poly.entity_id
_entity_poly.type
_entity_poly.pdbx_seq_one_letter_code
_entity_poly.pdbx_strand_id
1 'polypeptide(L)'
;MAFIGNKLYRQTQTKREGAAQIDAQIARVEDEVRKLKIDFDIYFNGGAKRPPLEARARLEANIKRLLDDRSLTFAQRYQFNAVISRFTSYRELWRRLLKAKGEELA
;
A
#
# COMPACT_ATOMS: atom_id res chain seq x y z
N MET A 1 -46.22 15.88 8.30
CA MET A 1 -45.75 14.69 7.55
C MET A 1 -44.40 14.98 6.91
N ALA A 2 -43.27 14.75 7.60
CA ALA A 2 -41.93 14.84 7.00
C ALA A 2 -40.89 14.04 7.82
N PHE A 3 -40.74 12.75 7.54
CA PHE A 3 -39.69 11.91 8.16
C PHE A 3 -38.89 11.05 7.15
N ILE A 4 -39.10 11.21 5.83
CA ILE A 4 -38.49 10.32 4.83
C ILE A 4 -37.10 10.79 4.35
N GLY A 5 -36.76 12.09 4.50
CA GLY A 5 -35.52 12.66 3.95
C GLY A 5 -34.20 12.32 4.67
N ASN A 6 -34.25 11.98 5.96
CA ASN A 6 -33.02 11.91 6.78
C ASN A 6 -32.24 10.59 6.64
N LYS A 7 -32.93 9.49 6.29
CA LYS A 7 -32.34 8.14 6.23
C LYS A 7 -31.47 7.95 4.97
N LEU A 8 -31.94 8.50 3.84
CA LEU A 8 -31.23 8.44 2.56
C LEU A 8 -29.95 9.27 2.58
N TYR A 9 -30.00 10.48 3.15
CA TYR A 9 -28.84 11.37 3.23
C TYR A 9 -27.71 10.77 4.08
N ARG A 10 -28.05 10.19 5.24
CA ARG A 10 -27.09 9.50 6.10
C ARG A 10 -26.43 8.32 5.39
N GLN A 11 -27.17 7.54 4.61
CA GLN A 11 -26.63 6.39 3.88
C GLN A 11 -25.70 6.79 2.74
N THR A 12 -25.99 7.89 2.03
CA THR A 12 -25.09 8.43 1.01
C THR A 12 -23.80 8.97 1.62
N GLN A 13 -23.90 9.61 2.79
CA GLN A 13 -22.76 10.17 3.50
C GLN A 13 -21.81 9.07 4.00
N THR A 14 -22.32 8.01 4.62
CA THR A 14 -21.48 6.89 5.09
C THR A 14 -20.74 6.17 3.96
N LYS A 15 -21.35 6.04 2.78
CA LYS A 15 -20.66 5.47 1.61
C LYS A 15 -19.52 6.37 1.12
N ARG A 16 -19.72 7.69 1.11
CA ARG A 16 -18.66 8.65 0.71
C ARG A 16 -17.51 8.66 1.71
N GLU A 17 -17.82 8.59 3.01
CA GLU A 17 -16.82 8.49 4.06
C GLU A 17 -16.00 7.19 3.94
N GLY A 18 -16.66 6.06 3.67
CA GLY A 18 -15.97 4.79 3.40
C GLY A 18 -15.06 4.87 2.17
N ALA A 19 -15.52 5.48 1.07
CA ALA A 19 -14.70 5.68 -0.11
C ALA A 19 -13.47 6.55 0.18
N ALA A 20 -13.64 7.67 0.88
CA ALA A 20 -12.54 8.56 1.25
C ALA A 20 -11.53 7.87 2.18
N GLN A 21 -11.98 6.99 3.07
CA GLN A 21 -11.08 6.19 3.91
C GLN A 21 -10.25 5.20 3.09
N ILE A 22 -10.84 4.58 2.06
CA ILE A 22 -10.11 3.68 1.15
C ILE A 22 -9.08 4.48 0.34
N ASP A 23 -9.43 5.65 -0.17
CA ASP A 23 -8.50 6.52 -0.90
C ASP A 23 -7.30 6.92 -0.03
N ALA A 24 -7.54 7.28 1.23
CA ALA A 24 -6.49 7.60 2.19
C ALA A 24 -5.60 6.39 2.51
N GLN A 25 -6.16 5.17 2.55
CA GLN A 25 -5.38 3.95 2.73
C GLN A 25 -4.51 3.65 1.51
N ILE A 26 -5.03 3.81 0.30
CA ILE A 26 -4.26 3.65 -0.94
C ILE A 26 -3.09 4.64 -0.97
N ALA A 27 -3.35 5.92 -0.65
CA ALA A 27 -2.32 6.95 -0.57
C ALA A 27 -1.23 6.60 0.47
N ARG A 28 -1.63 6.11 1.64
CA ARG A 28 -0.68 5.65 2.66
C ARG A 28 0.20 4.50 2.18
N VAL A 29 -0.37 3.51 1.49
CA VAL A 29 0.41 2.41 0.92
C VAL A 29 1.39 2.92 -0.14
N GLU A 30 0.97 3.87 -0.98
CA GLU A 30 1.86 4.51 -1.96
C GLU A 30 3.04 5.25 -1.30
N ASP A 31 2.79 5.96 -0.21
CA ASP A 31 3.83 6.62 0.59
C ASP A 31 4.79 5.61 1.24
N GLU A 32 4.25 4.52 1.80
CA GLU A 32 5.05 3.43 2.36
C GLU A 32 5.93 2.76 1.29
N VAL A 33 5.45 2.58 0.06
CA VAL A 33 6.25 2.08 -1.07
C VAL A 33 7.41 3.04 -1.38
N ARG A 34 7.15 4.35 -1.44
CA ARG A 34 8.19 5.35 -1.70
C ARG A 34 9.24 5.38 -0.60
N LYS A 35 8.79 5.35 0.66
CA LYS A 35 9.68 5.30 1.82
C LYS A 35 10.54 4.04 1.83
N LEU A 36 9.94 2.87 1.58
CA LEU A 36 10.66 1.61 1.55
C LEU A 36 11.75 1.59 0.46
N LYS A 37 11.49 2.20 -0.70
CA LYS A 37 12.52 2.40 -1.73
C LYS A 37 13.70 3.21 -1.20
N ILE A 38 13.43 4.33 -0.56
CA ILE A 38 14.48 5.18 0.02
C ILE A 38 15.27 4.40 1.08
N ASP A 39 14.60 3.66 1.95
CA ASP A 39 15.26 2.87 3.00
C ASP A 39 16.17 1.78 2.40
N PHE A 40 15.73 1.11 1.32
CA PHE A 40 16.58 0.17 0.58
C PHE A 40 17.75 0.87 -0.11
N ASP A 41 17.53 2.03 -0.74
CA ASP A 41 18.60 2.81 -1.37
C ASP A 41 19.66 3.22 -0.33
N ILE A 42 19.25 3.67 0.86
CA ILE A 42 20.16 3.99 1.97
C ILE A 42 20.98 2.75 2.36
N TYR A 43 20.32 1.61 2.50
CA TYR A 43 20.98 0.34 2.84
C TYR A 43 22.00 -0.11 1.77
N PHE A 44 21.64 -0.06 0.48
CA PHE A 44 22.57 -0.44 -0.60
C PHE A 44 23.75 0.52 -0.73
N ASN A 45 23.57 1.79 -0.38
CA ASN A 45 24.65 2.78 -0.31
C ASN A 45 25.47 2.68 0.99
N GLY A 46 25.20 1.72 1.88
CA GLY A 46 25.94 1.51 3.12
C GLY A 46 25.55 2.45 4.28
N GLY A 47 24.50 3.27 4.12
CA GLY A 47 23.98 4.14 5.17
C GLY A 47 23.18 3.38 6.25
N ALA A 48 22.84 2.12 6.02
CA ALA A 48 22.25 1.23 7.02
C ALA A 48 22.94 -0.15 7.02
N LYS A 49 23.07 -0.74 8.21
CA LYS A 49 23.76 -2.04 8.40
C LYS A 49 22.91 -3.24 8.00
N ARG A 50 21.58 -3.11 7.98
CA ARG A 50 20.63 -4.21 7.72
C ARG A 50 19.56 -3.75 6.75
N PRO A 51 19.05 -4.64 5.90
CA PRO A 51 17.97 -4.30 4.99
C PRO A 51 16.66 -4.05 5.75
N PRO A 52 15.76 -3.18 5.24
CA PRO A 52 14.50 -2.81 5.90
C PRO A 52 13.41 -3.90 5.74
N LEU A 53 13.69 -5.14 6.16
CA LEU A 53 12.81 -6.30 5.95
C LEU A 53 11.50 -6.22 6.71
N GLU A 54 11.51 -5.70 7.94
CA GLU A 54 10.27 -5.53 8.70
C GLU A 54 9.34 -4.50 8.07
N ALA A 55 9.90 -3.40 7.54
CA ALA A 55 9.13 -2.39 6.83
C ALA A 55 8.50 -2.97 5.56
N ARG A 56 9.25 -3.80 4.82
CA ARG A 56 8.72 -4.58 3.70
C ARG A 56 7.58 -5.50 4.13
N ALA A 57 7.75 -6.28 5.19
CA ALA A 57 6.73 -7.22 5.65
C ALA A 57 5.44 -6.52 6.10
N ARG A 58 5.55 -5.38 6.80
CA ARG A 58 4.40 -4.55 7.19
C ARG A 58 3.65 -4.02 5.97
N LEU A 59 4.37 -3.50 4.98
CA LEU A 59 3.78 -3.03 3.73
C LEU A 59 3.08 -4.16 2.96
N GLU A 60 3.69 -5.35 2.88
CA GLU A 60 3.07 -6.52 2.25
C GLU A 60 1.76 -6.93 2.95
N ALA A 61 1.72 -6.87 4.29
CA ALA A 61 0.49 -7.12 5.05
C ALA A 61 -0.59 -6.06 4.77
N ASN A 62 -0.21 -4.79 4.65
CA ASN A 62 -1.15 -3.71 4.31
C ASN A 62 -1.69 -3.86 2.88
N ILE A 63 -0.84 -4.19 1.92
CA ILE A 63 -1.23 -4.46 0.54
C ILE A 63 -2.21 -5.64 0.49
N LYS A 64 -1.91 -6.74 1.19
CA LYS A 64 -2.78 -7.91 1.23
C LYS A 64 -4.16 -7.57 1.80
N ARG A 65 -4.21 -6.81 2.90
CA ARG A 65 -5.47 -6.38 3.51
C ARG A 65 -6.36 -5.59 2.56
N LEU A 66 -5.78 -4.65 1.80
CA LEU A 66 -6.54 -3.88 0.80
C LEU A 66 -6.93 -4.73 -0.42
N LEU A 67 -6.07 -5.67 -0.84
CA LEU A 67 -6.39 -6.60 -1.94
C LEU A 67 -7.60 -7.47 -1.62
N ASP A 68 -7.70 -7.94 -0.37
CA ASP A 68 -8.80 -8.78 0.10
C ASP A 68 -10.11 -7.97 0.27
N ASP A 69 -10.06 -6.64 0.21
CA ASP A 69 -11.24 -5.77 0.31
C ASP A 69 -12.07 -5.79 -1.00
N ARG A 70 -13.29 -6.33 -0.89
CA ARG A 70 -14.24 -6.41 -2.01
C ARG A 70 -15.03 -5.12 -2.24
N SER A 71 -14.93 -4.15 -1.34
CA SER A 71 -15.68 -2.88 -1.39
C SER A 71 -15.02 -1.80 -2.27
N LEU A 72 -13.79 -2.04 -2.73
CA LEU A 72 -13.05 -1.18 -3.66
C LEU A 72 -13.86 -0.90 -4.93
N THR A 73 -14.02 0.38 -5.25
CA THR A 73 -14.55 0.82 -6.55
C THR A 73 -13.57 0.50 -7.69
N PHE A 74 -14.04 0.56 -8.94
CA PHE A 74 -13.19 0.31 -10.11
C PHE A 74 -12.00 1.28 -10.19
N ALA A 75 -12.23 2.57 -9.94
CA ALA A 75 -11.19 3.60 -9.95
C ALA A 75 -10.13 3.35 -8.87
N GLN A 76 -10.57 3.04 -7.64
CA GLN A 76 -9.67 2.71 -6.54
C GLN A 76 -8.86 1.44 -6.81
N ARG A 77 -9.49 0.40 -7.38
CA ARG A 77 -8.80 -0.83 -7.77
C ARG A 77 -7.75 -0.57 -8.84
N TYR A 78 -8.06 0.27 -9.82
CA TYR A 78 -7.11 0.67 -10.86
C TYR A 78 -5.90 1.39 -10.26
N GLN A 79 -6.13 2.41 -9.42
CA GLN A 79 -5.07 3.15 -8.73
C GLN A 79 -4.22 2.21 -7.86
N PHE A 80 -4.86 1.36 -7.06
CA PHE A 80 -4.17 0.45 -6.16
C PHE A 80 -3.34 -0.60 -6.91
N ASN A 81 -3.84 -1.11 -8.04
CA ASN A 81 -3.07 -2.02 -8.90
C ASN A 81 -1.81 -1.36 -9.47
N ALA A 82 -1.85 -0.06 -9.78
CA ALA A 82 -0.65 0.67 -10.21
C ALA A 82 0.41 0.73 -9.09
N VAL A 83 -0.03 0.95 -7.84
CA VAL A 83 0.86 0.93 -6.65
C VAL A 83 1.47 -0.46 -6.45
N ILE A 84 0.66 -1.53 -6.56
CA ILE A 84 1.12 -2.93 -6.45
C ILE A 84 2.15 -3.27 -7.54
N SER A 85 1.91 -2.85 -8.78
CA SER A 85 2.83 -3.08 -9.89
C SER A 85 4.20 -2.46 -9.60
N ARG A 86 4.22 -1.20 -9.14
CA ARG A 86 5.44 -0.50 -8.74
C ARG A 86 6.18 -1.21 -7.61
N PHE A 87 5.45 -1.60 -6.55
CA PHE A 87 6.01 -2.36 -5.43
C PHE A 87 6.61 -3.70 -5.89
N THR A 88 5.92 -4.40 -6.79
CA THR A 88 6.38 -5.69 -7.33
C THR A 88 7.70 -5.55 -8.08
N SER A 89 7.83 -4.52 -8.91
CA SER A 89 9.08 -4.22 -9.63
C SER A 89 10.23 -3.92 -8.66
N TYR A 90 10.00 -3.10 -7.63
CA TYR A 90 11.01 -2.81 -6.63
C TYR A 90 11.42 -4.03 -5.81
N ARG A 91 10.44 -4.85 -5.39
CA ARG A 91 10.72 -6.08 -4.65
C ARG A 91 11.60 -7.03 -5.44
N GLU A 92 11.34 -7.18 -6.73
CA GLU A 92 12.18 -8.00 -7.61
C GLU A 92 13.60 -7.46 -7.74
N LEU A 93 13.74 -6.13 -7.90
CA LEU A 93 15.04 -5.47 -7.94
C LEU A 93 15.82 -5.69 -6.64
N TRP A 94 15.21 -5.45 -5.47
CA TRP A 94 15.88 -5.64 -4.18
C TRP A 94 16.25 -7.09 -3.94
N ARG A 95 15.40 -8.05 -4.34
CA ARG A 95 15.71 -9.48 -4.28
C ARG A 95 17.00 -9.81 -5.02
N ARG A 96 17.17 -9.29 -6.23
CA ARG A 96 18.38 -9.50 -7.04
C ARG A 96 19.61 -8.85 -6.40
N LEU A 97 19.47 -7.64 -5.88
CA LEU A 97 20.57 -6.91 -5.23
C LEU A 97 21.02 -7.56 -3.92
N LEU A 98 20.08 -8.01 -3.08
CA LEU A 98 20.40 -8.74 -1.84
C LEU A 98 21.14 -10.04 -2.14
N LYS A 99 20.66 -10.80 -3.14
CA LYS A 99 21.36 -12.00 -3.63
C LYS A 99 22.78 -11.69 -4.11
N ALA A 100 22.97 -10.61 -4.87
CA ALA A 100 24.29 -10.19 -5.33
C ALA A 100 25.24 -9.78 -4.19
N LYS A 101 24.69 -9.28 -3.08
CA LYS A 101 25.44 -8.91 -1.87
C LYS A 101 25.74 -10.10 -0.94
N GLY A 102 25.19 -11.28 -1.24
CA GLY A 102 25.35 -12.48 -0.40
C GLY A 102 24.42 -12.53 0.82
N GLU A 103 23.41 -11.66 0.88
CA GLU A 103 22.37 -11.69 1.91
C GLU A 103 21.18 -12.48 1.36
N GLU A 104 21.07 -13.75 1.73
CA GLU A 104 19.93 -14.59 1.33
C GLU A 104 18.70 -14.20 2.16
N LEU A 105 17.62 -13.82 1.46
CA LEU A 105 16.29 -13.68 2.07
C LEU A 105 15.77 -15.09 2.36
N ALA A 106 15.98 -15.56 3.60
CA ALA A 106 15.25 -16.72 4.13
C ALA A 106 13.74 -16.42 4.22
#